data_AF-A0A5A9XME4-F1
#
_entry.id   AF-A0A5A9XME4-F1
#
_cell.length_a   1.000
_cell.length_b   1.000
_cell.length_c   1.000
_cell.angle_alpha   90.00
_cell.angle_beta   90.00
_cell.angle_gamma   90.00
#
_symmetry.space_group_name_H-M   'P 1'
#
loop_
_entity.id
_entity.type
_entity.pdbx_description
1 polymer ?
#
loop_
_entity_poly.entity_id
_entity_poly.type
_entity_poly.pdbx_seq_one_letter_code
_entity_poly.pdbx_strand_id
1 'polypeptide(L)'
;MKLLRFGPVGQEKPAMLDSNGICRDLSSVIDDITAETLSPAGLAALRAIDPNTLPKVADTGRIGVPLRTPGKFLCVGLNYSDHAAETGADVPEEPILFNKWSRPSGANDPIVLPRTSTKTDWEVELGVIIGTKARYVSMDDALSYVAGYCVINDVSEREYQLERGGTWDKGKGCDTFGPIGPWLVTADEVGDPQNLDMWLDVNGKRYQNGNTRTMIFNIASLVHYISQFTTLYPGDLISTGTPPGVGLGQKPPVYLRDGDTVTLGIQGLGEQSQRVSAWDAALLD
;
A
#
# COMPACT_ATOMS: atom_id res chain seq x y z
N MET A 1 13.70 10.48 -0.41
CA MET A 1 12.72 11.49 -0.88
C MET A 1 11.30 10.96 -0.68
N LYS A 2 10.31 11.85 -0.54
CA LYS A 2 8.88 11.50 -0.55
C LYS A 2 8.24 11.99 -1.84
N LEU A 3 7.72 11.07 -2.66
CA LEU A 3 7.14 11.33 -3.97
C LEU A 3 5.64 11.05 -3.96
N LEU A 4 4.85 11.91 -4.60
CA LEU A 4 3.40 11.80 -4.66
C LEU A 4 2.85 12.26 -6.00
N ARG A 5 1.60 11.90 -6.30
CA ARG A 5 0.82 12.46 -7.40
C ARG A 5 -0.39 13.19 -6.83
N PHE A 6 -0.71 14.38 -7.30
CA PHE A 6 -1.81 15.20 -6.79
C PHE A 6 -2.70 15.72 -7.91
N GLY A 7 -3.99 15.92 -7.62
CA GLY A 7 -5.00 16.38 -8.57
C GLY A 7 -6.12 15.37 -8.84
N PRO A 8 -7.08 15.72 -9.71
CA PRO A 8 -8.21 14.86 -10.06
C PRO A 8 -7.76 13.54 -10.69
N VAL A 9 -8.59 12.51 -10.57
CA VAL A 9 -8.35 11.19 -11.17
C VAL A 9 -8.03 11.34 -12.66
N GLY A 10 -6.90 10.75 -13.09
CA GLY A 10 -6.47 10.76 -14.49
C GLY A 10 -5.82 12.07 -14.95
N GLN A 11 -5.77 13.10 -14.10
CA GLN A 11 -5.11 14.38 -14.36
C GLN A 11 -4.07 14.70 -13.27
N GLU A 12 -3.60 13.69 -12.56
CA GLU A 12 -2.64 13.92 -11.47
C GLU A 12 -1.28 14.40 -12.01
N LYS A 13 -0.65 15.29 -11.26
CA LYS A 13 0.69 15.80 -11.51
C LYS A 13 1.69 15.20 -10.52
N PRO A 14 2.95 14.96 -10.94
CA PRO A 14 3.99 14.49 -10.04
C PRO A 14 4.42 15.61 -9.08
N ALA A 15 4.75 15.24 -7.85
CA ALA A 15 5.28 16.14 -6.84
C ALA A 15 6.21 15.42 -5.85
N MET A 16 6.93 16.21 -5.06
CA MET A 16 7.70 15.74 -3.91
C MET A 16 7.48 16.63 -2.69
N LEU A 17 7.73 16.08 -1.49
CA LEU A 17 7.80 16.91 -0.29
C LEU A 17 9.20 17.47 -0.10
N ASP A 18 9.29 18.75 0.28
CA ASP A 18 10.52 19.33 0.80
C ASP A 18 10.76 18.97 2.28
N SER A 19 11.88 19.41 2.85
CA SER A 19 12.26 19.12 4.23
C SER A 19 11.33 19.70 5.29
N ASN A 20 10.46 20.65 4.91
CA ASN A 20 9.42 21.21 5.78
C ASN A 20 8.06 20.53 5.56
N GLY A 21 7.99 19.48 4.73
CA GLY A 21 6.75 18.81 4.37
C GLY A 21 5.88 19.58 3.38
N ILE A 22 6.41 20.62 2.71
CA ILE A 22 5.65 21.38 1.71
C ILE A 22 5.70 20.62 0.38
N CYS A 23 4.53 20.44 -0.23
CA CYS A 23 4.40 19.83 -1.55
C CYS A 23 4.96 20.74 -2.65
N ARG A 24 5.83 20.18 -3.50
CA ARG A 24 6.54 20.85 -4.59
C ARG A 24 6.22 20.19 -5.93
N ASP A 25 5.80 20.98 -6.90
CA ASP A 25 5.38 20.52 -8.23
C ASP A 25 6.58 20.08 -9.07
N LEU A 26 6.59 18.82 -9.52
CA LEU A 26 7.65 18.23 -10.37
C LEU A 26 7.31 18.25 -11.86
N SER A 27 6.14 18.75 -12.27
CA SER A 27 5.66 18.67 -13.66
C SER A 27 6.50 19.46 -14.68
N SER A 28 7.40 20.33 -14.22
CA SER A 28 8.39 21.00 -15.08
C SER A 28 9.67 20.21 -15.31
N VAL A 29 9.87 19.13 -14.55
CA VAL A 29 11.09 18.30 -14.54
C VAL A 29 10.82 16.91 -15.13
N ILE A 30 9.69 16.30 -14.76
CA ILE A 30 9.28 14.98 -15.24
C ILE A 30 7.81 15.02 -15.66
N ASP A 31 7.45 14.17 -16.63
CA ASP A 31 6.07 14.03 -17.08
C ASP A 31 5.18 13.43 -15.97
N ASP A 32 5.65 12.35 -15.34
CA ASP A 32 4.98 11.70 -14.22
C ASP A 32 5.96 10.79 -13.44
N ILE A 33 5.53 10.29 -12.27
CA ILE A 33 6.23 9.22 -11.56
C ILE A 33 5.86 7.91 -12.25
N THR A 34 6.82 7.26 -12.91
CA THR A 34 6.65 6.02 -13.66
C THR A 34 7.67 4.96 -13.22
N ALA A 35 7.57 3.75 -13.77
CA ALA A 35 8.59 2.70 -13.63
C ALA A 35 10.02 3.20 -13.96
N GLU A 36 10.18 4.07 -14.96
CA GLU A 36 11.46 4.66 -15.32
C GLU A 36 11.94 5.67 -14.28
N THR A 37 11.03 6.50 -13.77
CA THR A 37 11.29 7.46 -12.68
C THR A 37 11.76 6.74 -11.41
N LEU A 38 11.23 5.54 -11.14
CA LEU A 38 11.59 4.72 -9.97
C LEU A 38 12.87 3.89 -10.15
N SER A 39 13.48 3.90 -11.33
CA SER A 39 14.78 3.26 -11.54
C SER A 39 15.87 3.91 -10.69
N PRO A 40 17.00 3.23 -10.42
CA PRO A 40 18.12 3.83 -9.71
C PRO A 40 18.61 5.15 -10.33
N ALA A 41 18.63 5.24 -11.66
CA ALA A 41 19.02 6.44 -12.38
C ALA A 41 17.96 7.55 -12.27
N GLY A 42 16.68 7.22 -12.40
CA GLY A 42 15.58 8.18 -12.24
C GLY A 42 15.53 8.77 -10.82
N LEU A 43 15.65 7.92 -9.80
CA LEU A 43 15.73 8.36 -8.41
C LEU A 43 16.99 9.20 -8.15
N ALA A 44 18.14 8.85 -8.74
CA ALA A 44 19.35 9.67 -8.62
C ALA A 44 19.17 11.06 -9.25
N ALA A 45 18.52 11.15 -10.41
CA ALA A 45 18.21 12.42 -11.06
C ALA A 45 17.28 13.28 -10.19
N LEU A 46 16.24 12.69 -9.59
CA LEU A 46 15.34 13.40 -8.68
C LEU A 46 16.06 13.89 -7.41
N ARG A 47 16.98 13.09 -6.84
CA ARG A 47 17.76 13.50 -5.66
C ARG A 47 18.66 14.71 -5.91
N ALA A 48 19.05 14.94 -7.17
CA ALA A 48 19.90 16.08 -7.54
C ALA A 48 19.13 17.41 -7.61
N ILE A 49 17.80 17.37 -7.55
CA ILE A 49 16.95 18.57 -7.57
C ILE A 49 16.90 19.18 -6.17
N ASP A 50 17.14 20.48 -6.05
CA ASP A 50 16.81 21.23 -4.83
C ASP A 50 15.30 21.53 -4.82
N PRO A 51 14.52 20.92 -3.91
CA PRO A 51 13.07 21.10 -3.87
C PRO A 51 12.64 22.56 -3.65
N ASN A 52 13.52 23.40 -3.09
CA ASN A 52 13.21 24.82 -2.86
C ASN A 52 13.11 25.63 -4.15
N THR A 53 13.72 25.15 -5.23
CA THR A 53 13.65 25.76 -6.56
C THR A 53 12.34 25.45 -7.29
N LEU A 54 11.61 24.42 -6.84
CA LEU A 54 10.34 24.01 -7.42
C LEU A 54 9.17 24.85 -6.90
N PRO A 55 8.13 25.08 -7.74
CA PRO A 55 6.91 25.76 -7.31
C PRO A 55 6.24 25.06 -6.13
N LYS A 56 5.76 25.83 -5.16
CA LYS A 56 4.91 25.30 -4.08
C LYS A 56 3.52 24.98 -4.62
N VAL A 57 2.99 23.82 -4.26
CA VAL A 57 1.59 23.47 -4.50
C VAL A 57 0.75 24.08 -3.39
N ALA A 58 -0.08 25.07 -3.71
CA ALA A 58 -0.89 25.78 -2.73
C ALA A 58 -2.04 24.92 -2.18
N ASP A 59 -2.64 24.11 -3.06
CA ASP A 59 -3.68 23.13 -2.73
C ASP A 59 -3.43 21.88 -3.57
N THR A 60 -3.21 20.75 -2.91
CA THR A 60 -3.02 19.46 -3.59
C THR A 60 -4.35 18.90 -4.11
N GLY A 61 -5.47 19.34 -3.57
CA GLY A 61 -6.76 18.67 -3.72
C GLY A 61 -6.64 17.21 -3.32
N ARG A 62 -6.99 16.31 -4.24
CA ARG A 62 -6.85 14.87 -4.06
C ARG A 62 -5.39 14.42 -4.16
N ILE A 63 -4.98 13.52 -3.28
CA ILE A 63 -3.73 12.77 -3.38
C ILE A 63 -4.01 11.43 -4.07
N GLY A 64 -3.44 11.24 -5.25
CA GLY A 64 -3.60 10.03 -6.03
C GLY A 64 -2.61 8.94 -5.66
N VAL A 65 -2.68 7.83 -6.40
CA VAL A 65 -1.66 6.77 -6.36
C VAL A 65 -0.29 7.39 -6.65
N PRO A 66 0.76 7.16 -5.83
CA PRO A 66 2.06 7.83 -5.96
C PRO A 66 2.91 7.36 -7.15
N LEU A 67 2.34 6.52 -8.03
CA LEU A 67 2.95 5.97 -9.22
C LEU A 67 1.90 5.90 -10.34
N ARG A 68 2.26 6.38 -11.53
CA ARG A 68 1.43 6.24 -12.72
C ARG A 68 1.49 4.80 -13.22
N THR A 69 0.32 4.20 -13.41
CA THR A 69 0.14 2.83 -13.92
C THR A 69 1.02 1.81 -13.18
N PRO A 70 0.73 1.54 -11.88
CA PRO A 70 1.42 0.48 -11.15
C PRO A 70 1.35 -0.86 -11.89
N GLY A 71 2.37 -1.69 -11.69
CA GLY A 71 2.45 -3.02 -12.28
C GLY A 71 1.56 -4.02 -11.55
N LYS A 72 2.12 -5.19 -11.21
CA LYS A 72 1.44 -6.21 -10.41
C LYS A 72 1.17 -5.69 -9.00
N PHE A 73 0.05 -6.11 -8.41
CA PHE A 73 -0.28 -5.88 -7.01
C PHE A 73 -0.32 -7.23 -6.27
N LEU A 74 0.85 -7.64 -5.81
CA LEU A 74 1.08 -8.91 -5.13
C LEU A 74 0.88 -8.72 -3.63
N CYS A 75 0.20 -9.65 -2.97
CA CYS A 75 -0.13 -9.53 -1.55
C CYS A 75 0.25 -10.81 -0.80
N VAL A 76 0.59 -10.64 0.47
CA VAL A 76 1.06 -11.72 1.35
C VAL A 76 0.10 -11.88 2.51
N GLY A 77 -0.49 -13.07 2.66
CA GLY A 77 -1.36 -13.37 3.80
C GLY A 77 -0.58 -13.91 5.00
N LEU A 78 -1.16 -13.73 6.19
CA LEU A 78 -0.70 -14.34 7.45
C LEU A 78 0.79 -14.11 7.74
N ASN A 79 1.30 -12.90 7.49
CA ASN A 79 2.72 -12.60 7.61
C ASN A 79 3.14 -11.94 8.94
N TYR A 80 2.30 -11.94 9.97
CA TYR A 80 2.63 -11.39 11.29
C TYR A 80 2.41 -12.47 12.36
N SER A 81 3.42 -12.70 13.21
CA SER A 81 3.38 -13.75 14.25
C SER A 81 2.16 -13.62 15.16
N ASP A 82 1.81 -12.39 15.50
CA ASP A 82 0.74 -12.08 16.45
C ASP A 82 -0.64 -12.22 15.81
N HIS A 83 -0.73 -12.12 14.48
CA HIS A 83 -1.98 -12.31 13.71
C HIS A 83 -2.28 -13.79 13.48
N ALA A 84 -1.26 -14.62 13.23
CA ALA A 84 -1.42 -16.08 13.16
C ALA A 84 -1.98 -16.62 14.49
N ALA A 85 -1.46 -16.13 15.62
CA ALA A 85 -1.96 -16.47 16.95
C ALA A 85 -3.40 -16.00 17.21
N GLU A 86 -3.79 -14.80 16.74
CA GLU A 86 -5.16 -14.26 16.89
C GLU A 86 -6.21 -15.14 16.20
N THR A 87 -5.89 -15.62 15.00
CA THR A 87 -6.79 -16.43 14.17
C THR A 87 -6.75 -17.92 14.51
N GLY A 88 -5.80 -18.34 15.37
CA GLY A 88 -5.57 -19.74 15.71
C GLY A 88 -5.01 -20.55 14.55
N ALA A 89 -4.42 -19.89 13.54
CA ALA A 89 -3.79 -20.51 12.40
C ALA A 89 -2.33 -20.89 12.73
N ASP A 90 -1.88 -22.02 12.19
CA ASP A 90 -0.46 -22.36 12.22
C ASP A 90 0.34 -21.32 11.43
N VAL A 91 1.56 -21.01 11.89
CA VAL A 91 2.49 -20.15 11.15
C VAL A 91 2.77 -20.82 9.80
N PRO A 92 2.53 -20.15 8.66
CA PRO A 92 2.78 -20.75 7.36
C PRO A 92 4.26 -21.13 7.20
N GLU A 93 4.53 -22.28 6.58
CA GLU A 93 5.91 -22.68 6.22
C GLU A 93 6.45 -21.87 5.04
N GLU A 94 5.56 -21.35 4.19
CA GLU A 94 5.88 -20.51 3.04
C GLU A 94 4.93 -19.29 2.95
N PRO A 95 5.36 -18.17 2.34
CA PRO A 95 4.50 -17.00 2.13
C PRO A 95 3.24 -17.35 1.32
N ILE A 96 2.06 -17.03 1.85
CA ILE A 96 0.80 -17.21 1.11
C ILE A 96 0.62 -16.03 0.15
N LEU A 97 0.72 -16.29 -1.15
CA LEU A 97 0.64 -15.25 -2.18
C LEU A 97 -0.73 -15.20 -2.84
N PHE A 98 -1.25 -13.99 -3.02
CA PHE A 98 -2.49 -13.70 -3.77
C PHE A 98 -2.37 -12.35 -4.49
N ASN A 99 -3.37 -11.96 -5.29
CA ASN A 99 -3.38 -10.68 -5.99
C ASN A 99 -4.61 -9.86 -5.64
N LYS A 100 -4.46 -8.53 -5.71
CA LYS A 100 -5.61 -7.62 -5.85
C LYS A 100 -5.85 -7.39 -7.33
N TRP A 101 -7.05 -7.75 -7.80
CA TRP A 101 -7.43 -7.55 -9.21
C TRP A 101 -7.79 -6.10 -9.53
N SER A 102 -8.16 -5.33 -8.52
CA SER A 102 -8.42 -3.90 -8.66
C SER A 102 -7.13 -3.12 -8.88
N ARG A 103 -7.26 -2.01 -9.61
CA ARG A 103 -6.18 -1.02 -9.67
C ARG A 103 -6.06 -0.34 -8.29
N PRO A 104 -4.84 0.04 -7.86
CA PRO A 104 -4.68 0.83 -6.65
C PRO A 104 -5.47 2.14 -6.72
N SER A 105 -6.01 2.57 -5.58
CA SER A 105 -6.68 3.86 -5.41
C SER A 105 -5.79 4.82 -4.61
N GLY A 106 -6.11 6.12 -4.67
CA GLY A 106 -5.42 7.15 -3.91
C GLY A 106 -5.62 6.99 -2.41
N ALA A 107 -4.69 7.51 -1.63
CA ALA A 107 -4.65 7.33 -0.17
C ALA A 107 -5.94 7.71 0.55
N ASN A 108 -6.65 8.73 0.07
CA ASN A 108 -7.89 9.21 0.71
C ASN A 108 -9.13 9.00 -0.17
N ASP A 109 -9.02 8.17 -1.20
CA ASP A 109 -10.18 7.79 -2.00
C ASP A 109 -11.17 6.98 -1.17
N PRO A 110 -12.47 7.05 -1.48
CA PRO A 110 -13.48 6.30 -0.74
C PRO A 110 -13.27 4.79 -0.89
N ILE A 111 -13.62 4.04 0.15
CA ILE A 111 -13.80 2.59 0.08
C ILE A 111 -15.25 2.34 -0.32
N VAL A 112 -15.48 1.82 -1.51
CA VAL A 112 -16.83 1.55 -2.03
C VAL A 112 -17.20 0.11 -1.75
N LEU A 113 -18.21 -0.09 -0.92
CA LEU A 113 -18.72 -1.43 -0.60
C LEU A 113 -19.31 -2.09 -1.86
N PRO A 114 -18.96 -3.35 -2.17
CA PRO A 114 -19.67 -4.12 -3.17
C PRO A 114 -21.18 -4.21 -2.86
N ARG A 115 -22.03 -4.30 -3.90
CA ARG A 115 -23.51 -4.30 -3.76
C ARG A 115 -24.06 -5.31 -2.74
N THR A 116 -23.42 -6.47 -2.61
CA THR A 116 -23.82 -7.54 -1.69
C THR A 116 -22.80 -7.74 -0.57
N SER A 117 -22.00 -6.71 -0.26
CA SER A 117 -21.05 -6.76 0.85
C SER A 117 -21.77 -6.99 2.16
N THR A 118 -21.22 -7.89 2.97
CA THR A 118 -21.72 -8.18 4.31
C THR A 118 -20.61 -8.18 5.35
N LYS A 119 -19.35 -8.35 4.92
CA LYS A 119 -18.18 -8.54 5.77
C LYS A 119 -16.95 -7.80 5.23
N THR A 120 -17.10 -6.54 4.79
CA THR A 120 -15.95 -5.72 4.41
C THR A 120 -15.11 -5.36 5.64
N ASP A 121 -13.79 -5.48 5.50
CA ASP A 121 -12.80 -5.45 6.58
C ASP A 121 -11.57 -4.63 6.14
N TRP A 122 -10.74 -4.25 7.10
CA TRP A 122 -9.55 -3.39 6.95
C TRP A 122 -8.26 -4.13 7.29
N GLU A 123 -7.15 -3.69 6.69
CA GLU A 123 -5.82 -4.25 6.94
C GLU A 123 -4.73 -3.19 6.66
N VAL A 124 -4.12 -2.58 7.69
CA VAL A 124 -2.92 -1.74 7.48
C VAL A 124 -1.72 -2.61 7.10
N GLU A 125 -1.04 -2.26 6.01
CA GLU A 125 0.12 -3.01 5.53
C GLU A 125 1.24 -2.09 5.05
N LEU A 126 2.49 -2.57 5.20
CA LEU A 126 3.63 -1.97 4.52
C LEU A 126 3.60 -2.40 3.05
N GLY A 127 3.60 -1.42 2.14
CA GLY A 127 3.78 -1.62 0.71
C GLY A 127 5.24 -1.47 0.30
N VAL A 128 5.74 -2.43 -0.46
CA VAL A 128 7.08 -2.40 -1.07
C VAL A 128 6.95 -2.14 -2.56
N ILE A 129 7.70 -1.18 -3.07
CA ILE A 129 7.64 -0.76 -4.49
C ILE A 129 8.95 -1.15 -5.16
N ILE A 130 8.85 -1.99 -6.18
CA ILE A 130 10.02 -2.46 -6.93
C ILE A 130 10.55 -1.33 -7.82
N GLY A 131 11.87 -1.12 -7.82
CA GLY A 131 12.57 -0.11 -8.63
C GLY A 131 13.44 -0.70 -9.73
N THR A 132 13.84 -1.96 -9.60
CA THR A 132 14.71 -2.66 -10.55
C THR A 132 14.10 -4.00 -10.92
N LYS A 133 14.23 -4.40 -12.18
CA LYS A 133 13.75 -5.71 -12.65
C LYS A 133 14.43 -6.84 -11.85
N ALA A 134 13.63 -7.63 -11.14
CA ALA A 134 14.07 -8.70 -10.26
C ALA A 134 13.58 -10.07 -10.79
N ARG A 135 14.50 -11.02 -10.96
CA ARG A 135 14.22 -12.40 -11.37
C ARG A 135 15.25 -13.32 -10.75
N TYR A 136 14.80 -14.36 -10.04
CA TYR A 136 15.68 -15.28 -9.33
C TYR A 136 16.74 -14.55 -8.48
N VAL A 137 16.34 -13.48 -7.77
CA VAL A 137 17.28 -12.66 -7.01
C VAL A 137 17.71 -13.41 -5.76
N SER A 138 18.94 -13.19 -5.29
CA SER A 138 19.40 -13.74 -4.00
C SER A 138 18.71 -13.01 -2.84
N MET A 139 18.69 -13.62 -1.64
CA MET A 139 18.16 -12.95 -0.45
C MET A 139 19.03 -11.75 -0.03
N ASP A 140 20.35 -11.85 -0.19
CA ASP A 140 21.30 -10.79 0.18
C ASP A 140 21.15 -9.55 -0.72
N ASP A 141 20.80 -9.74 -1.99
CA ASP A 141 20.63 -8.65 -2.95
C ASP A 141 19.21 -8.08 -2.96
N ALA A 142 18.24 -8.75 -2.33
CA ALA A 142 16.81 -8.51 -2.52
C ALA A 142 16.38 -7.05 -2.30
N LEU A 143 16.90 -6.40 -1.25
CA LEU A 143 16.55 -5.01 -0.92
C LEU A 143 17.10 -4.00 -1.95
N SER A 144 18.15 -4.34 -2.71
CA SER A 144 18.68 -3.46 -3.76
C SER A 144 17.72 -3.27 -4.95
N TYR A 145 16.69 -4.12 -5.05
CA TYR A 145 15.65 -4.03 -6.08
C TYR A 145 14.48 -3.14 -5.68
N VAL A 146 14.43 -2.65 -4.44
CA VAL A 146 13.33 -1.83 -3.91
C VAL A 146 13.58 -0.34 -4.17
N ALA A 147 12.62 0.35 -4.80
CA ALA A 147 12.65 1.81 -4.96
C ALA A 147 12.25 2.53 -3.67
N GLY A 148 11.27 2.00 -2.95
CA GLY A 148 10.72 2.63 -1.77
C GLY A 148 9.51 1.90 -1.21
N TYR A 149 8.82 2.60 -0.31
CA TYR A 149 7.77 2.06 0.52
C TYR A 149 6.57 3.02 0.59
N CYS A 150 5.38 2.49 0.87
CA CYS A 150 4.18 3.29 1.12
C CYS A 150 3.26 2.58 2.11
N VAL A 151 2.25 3.29 2.62
CA VAL A 151 1.15 2.65 3.37
C VAL A 151 0.17 2.03 2.37
N ILE A 152 -0.36 0.86 2.70
CA ILE A 152 -1.44 0.19 1.98
C ILE A 152 -2.57 -0.12 2.97
N ASN A 153 -3.81 0.03 2.52
CA ASN A 153 -4.98 -0.58 3.18
C ASN A 153 -5.43 -1.78 2.34
N ASP A 154 -5.17 -3.02 2.80
CA ASP A 154 -5.58 -4.24 2.10
C ASP A 154 -7.05 -4.61 2.41
N VAL A 155 -7.96 -3.76 1.95
CA VAL A 155 -9.41 -3.91 2.18
C VAL A 155 -9.88 -5.26 1.63
N SER A 156 -10.75 -5.91 2.40
CA SER A 156 -11.15 -7.30 2.17
C SER A 156 -12.65 -7.49 2.34
N GLU A 157 -13.33 -8.19 1.44
CA GLU A 157 -14.69 -8.70 1.66
C GLU A 157 -14.59 -10.17 2.09
N ARG A 158 -14.85 -10.45 3.38
CA ARG A 158 -14.58 -11.76 3.97
C ARG A 158 -15.55 -12.85 3.52
N GLU A 159 -16.80 -12.51 3.17
CA GLU A 159 -17.74 -13.49 2.60
C GLU A 159 -17.24 -13.96 1.23
N TYR A 160 -16.76 -13.04 0.39
CA TYR A 160 -16.20 -13.38 -0.92
C TYR A 160 -14.90 -14.15 -0.81
N GLN A 161 -14.05 -13.79 0.17
CA GLN A 161 -12.77 -14.43 0.44
C GLN A 161 -12.93 -15.87 0.95
N LEU A 162 -13.86 -16.11 1.87
CA LEU A 162 -13.93 -17.37 2.64
C LEU A 162 -15.10 -18.28 2.24
N GLU A 163 -16.22 -17.72 1.76
CA GLU A 163 -17.49 -18.47 1.62
C GLU A 163 -17.86 -18.74 0.16
N ARG A 164 -17.23 -18.05 -0.81
CA ARG A 164 -17.51 -18.26 -2.24
C ARG A 164 -16.57 -19.25 -2.93
N GLY A 165 -15.67 -19.92 -2.20
CA GLY A 165 -14.69 -20.89 -2.69
C GLY A 165 -13.65 -20.31 -3.68
N GLY A 166 -12.65 -21.09 -4.10
CA GLY A 166 -11.63 -20.63 -5.07
C GLY A 166 -10.50 -19.82 -4.44
N THR A 167 -10.13 -18.68 -5.04
CA THR A 167 -9.02 -17.82 -4.60
C THR A 167 -9.47 -16.68 -3.68
N TRP A 168 -8.57 -16.24 -2.79
CA TRP A 168 -8.75 -15.04 -1.94
C TRP A 168 -8.90 -13.76 -2.74
N ASP A 169 -8.38 -13.73 -3.97
CA ASP A 169 -8.43 -12.57 -4.86
C ASP A 169 -9.86 -12.03 -5.03
N LYS A 170 -10.89 -12.87 -4.94
CA LYS A 170 -12.29 -12.44 -5.07
C LYS A 170 -12.73 -11.47 -3.97
N GLY A 171 -12.29 -11.70 -2.74
CA GLY A 171 -12.57 -10.81 -1.61
C GLY A 171 -11.58 -9.65 -1.51
N LYS A 172 -10.39 -9.80 -2.10
CA LYS A 172 -9.31 -8.81 -2.04
C LYS A 172 -9.31 -7.86 -3.24
N GLY A 173 -9.91 -8.24 -4.35
CA GLY A 173 -9.81 -7.56 -5.64
C GLY A 173 -11.03 -6.71 -6.04
N CYS A 174 -11.91 -6.34 -5.11
CA CYS A 174 -13.00 -5.40 -5.42
C CYS A 174 -12.45 -4.01 -5.75
N ASP A 175 -13.20 -3.22 -6.52
CA ASP A 175 -12.82 -1.84 -6.84
C ASP A 175 -12.60 -1.02 -5.55
N THR A 176 -11.66 -0.09 -5.57
CA THR A 176 -11.22 0.75 -4.43
C THR A 176 -10.58 0.01 -3.24
N PHE A 177 -10.44 -1.33 -3.28
CA PHE A 177 -9.95 -2.09 -2.12
C PHE A 177 -8.44 -2.06 -1.93
N GLY A 178 -7.68 -1.34 -2.76
CA GLY A 178 -6.25 -1.12 -2.56
C GLY A 178 -5.86 0.35 -2.50
N PRO A 179 -6.29 1.14 -1.49
CA PRO A 179 -5.75 2.46 -1.25
C PRO A 179 -4.26 2.39 -0.91
N ILE A 180 -3.45 3.21 -1.59
CA ILE A 180 -2.01 3.32 -1.33
C ILE A 180 -1.55 4.79 -1.25
N GLY A 181 -0.45 5.03 -0.56
CA GLY A 181 0.12 6.38 -0.36
C GLY A 181 0.12 6.78 1.12
N PRO A 182 0.08 8.08 1.47
CA PRO A 182 -0.11 9.27 0.61
C PRO A 182 1.07 9.60 -0.30
N TRP A 183 2.23 9.01 -0.04
CA TRP A 183 3.42 9.12 -0.88
C TRP A 183 4.21 7.82 -0.88
N LEU A 184 5.08 7.70 -1.88
CA LEU A 184 6.20 6.76 -1.88
C LEU A 184 7.36 7.41 -1.14
N VAL A 185 7.91 6.72 -0.13
CA VAL A 185 9.16 7.11 0.54
C VAL A 185 10.29 6.25 0.00
N THR A 186 11.34 6.87 -0.56
CA THR A 186 12.44 6.11 -1.14
C THR A 186 13.20 5.31 -0.09
N ALA A 187 13.80 4.20 -0.50
CA ALA A 187 14.48 3.28 0.42
C ALA A 187 15.60 3.94 1.24
N ASP A 188 16.24 5.01 0.72
CA ASP A 188 17.25 5.79 1.43
C ASP A 188 16.69 6.72 2.53
N GLU A 189 15.39 7.03 2.54
CA GLU A 189 14.77 7.93 3.54
C GLU A 189 13.93 7.19 4.60
N VAL A 190 13.47 5.97 4.33
CA VAL A 190 12.56 5.25 5.24
C VAL A 190 13.18 4.87 6.59
N GLY A 191 14.51 4.81 6.68
CA GLY A 191 15.21 4.25 7.84
C GLY A 191 15.28 2.72 7.76
N ASP A 192 14.96 2.04 8.87
CA ASP A 192 14.85 0.57 8.88
C ASP A 192 13.40 0.15 8.55
N PRO A 193 13.12 -0.36 7.34
CA PRO A 193 11.76 -0.73 6.95
C PRO A 193 11.24 -1.97 7.71
N GLN A 194 12.12 -2.71 8.38
CA GLN A 194 11.77 -3.85 9.23
C GLN A 194 11.53 -3.44 10.69
N ASN A 195 11.48 -2.15 11.02
CA ASN A 195 11.14 -1.68 12.36
C ASN A 195 10.35 -0.37 12.33
N LEU A 196 9.14 -0.41 11.77
CA LEU A 196 8.23 0.72 11.67
C LEU A 196 6.95 0.43 12.44
N ASP A 197 6.55 1.35 13.34
CA ASP A 197 5.27 1.27 14.01
C ASP A 197 4.12 1.51 13.01
N MET A 198 3.04 0.76 13.16
CA MET A 198 1.86 0.83 12.30
C MET A 198 0.57 0.78 13.09
N TRP A 199 -0.45 1.46 12.60
CA TRP A 199 -1.73 1.56 13.28
C TRP A 199 -2.89 1.73 12.32
N LEU A 200 -4.09 1.35 12.79
CA LEU A 200 -5.34 1.59 12.11
C LEU A 200 -6.49 1.81 13.11
N ASP A 201 -7.27 2.84 12.85
CA ASP A 201 -8.49 3.19 13.57
C ASP A 201 -9.71 3.11 12.63
N VAL A 202 -10.85 2.71 13.19
CA VAL A 202 -12.16 2.82 12.54
C VAL A 202 -13.04 3.70 13.42
N ASN A 203 -13.55 4.80 12.85
CA ASN A 203 -14.32 5.83 13.57
C ASN A 203 -13.61 6.32 14.84
N GLY A 204 -12.29 6.50 14.77
CA GLY A 204 -11.45 6.96 15.88
C GLY A 204 -11.18 5.92 16.96
N LYS A 205 -11.62 4.66 16.79
CA LYS A 205 -11.26 3.55 17.68
C LYS A 205 -10.08 2.78 17.09
N ARG A 206 -9.00 2.67 17.84
CA ARG A 206 -7.84 1.82 17.53
C ARG A 206 -8.22 0.36 17.44
N TYR A 207 -7.95 -0.25 16.30
CA TYR A 207 -8.14 -1.68 16.05
C TYR A 207 -6.81 -2.40 15.81
N GLN A 208 -5.91 -1.83 15.00
CA GLN A 208 -4.59 -2.41 14.76
C GLN A 208 -3.50 -1.53 15.35
N ASN A 209 -2.54 -2.14 16.04
CA ASN A 209 -1.35 -1.48 16.58
C ASN A 209 -0.20 -2.50 16.54
N GLY A 210 0.71 -2.36 15.60
CA GLY A 210 1.75 -3.34 15.32
C GLY A 210 3.07 -2.70 14.93
N ASN A 211 4.03 -3.52 14.54
CA ASN A 211 5.32 -3.06 14.03
C ASN A 211 5.85 -4.03 12.97
N THR A 212 6.49 -3.54 11.91
CA THR A 212 7.01 -4.38 10.82
C THR A 212 8.04 -5.42 11.27
N ARG A 213 8.66 -5.28 12.45
CA ARG A 213 9.62 -6.25 12.99
C ARG A 213 9.02 -7.61 13.33
N THR A 214 7.71 -7.69 13.48
CA THR A 214 7.01 -8.94 13.80
C THR A 214 6.58 -9.71 12.54
N MET A 215 7.06 -9.30 11.36
CA MET A 215 6.85 -10.08 10.14
C MET A 215 7.50 -11.47 10.25
N ILE A 216 6.78 -12.50 9.83
CA ILE A 216 7.31 -13.88 9.76
C ILE A 216 8.31 -13.99 8.61
N PHE A 217 7.92 -13.49 7.43
CA PHE A 217 8.75 -13.37 6.25
C PHE A 217 9.10 -11.90 6.03
N ASN A 218 10.36 -11.55 6.25
CA ASN A 218 10.85 -10.19 6.11
C ASN A 218 10.86 -9.73 4.64
N ILE A 219 11.06 -8.43 4.40
CA ILE A 219 10.97 -7.83 3.06
C ILE A 219 11.95 -8.49 2.07
N ALA A 220 13.18 -8.77 2.50
CA ALA A 220 14.19 -9.42 1.66
C ALA A 220 13.75 -10.84 1.26
N SER A 221 13.20 -11.61 2.21
CA SER A 221 12.63 -12.94 1.97
C SER A 221 11.47 -12.89 0.97
N LEU A 222 10.56 -11.91 1.09
CA LEU A 222 9.42 -11.76 0.18
C LEU A 222 9.87 -11.44 -1.26
N VAL A 223 10.76 -10.46 -1.44
CA VAL A 223 11.28 -10.09 -2.76
C VAL A 223 12.05 -11.27 -3.38
N HIS A 224 12.90 -11.94 -2.60
CA HIS A 224 13.60 -13.15 -3.02
C HIS A 224 12.60 -14.22 -3.48
N TYR A 225 11.69 -14.63 -2.59
CA TYR A 225 10.75 -15.74 -2.80
C TYR A 225 9.86 -15.51 -4.01
N ILE A 226 9.22 -14.34 -4.10
CA ILE A 226 8.33 -14.00 -5.22
C ILE A 226 9.09 -14.01 -6.56
N SER A 227 10.34 -13.53 -6.56
CA SER A 227 11.15 -13.49 -7.78
C SER A 227 11.51 -14.88 -8.35
N GLN A 228 11.33 -15.95 -7.57
CA GLN A 228 11.52 -17.33 -8.02
C GLN A 228 10.36 -17.82 -8.91
N PHE A 229 9.18 -17.21 -8.77
CA PHE A 229 7.97 -17.61 -9.50
C PHE A 229 7.65 -16.66 -10.65
N THR A 230 7.88 -15.36 -10.46
CA THR A 230 7.57 -14.33 -11.45
C THR A 230 8.64 -13.26 -11.48
N THR A 231 8.82 -12.64 -12.65
CA THR A 231 9.68 -11.46 -12.73
C THR A 231 8.98 -10.28 -12.10
N LEU A 232 9.63 -9.66 -11.13
CA LEU A 232 9.25 -8.36 -10.58
C LEU A 232 9.79 -7.26 -11.50
N TYR A 233 8.95 -6.30 -11.84
CA TYR A 233 9.27 -5.16 -12.68
C TYR A 233 9.19 -3.87 -11.87
N PRO A 234 9.93 -2.82 -12.26
CA PRO A 234 9.80 -1.52 -11.61
C PRO A 234 8.34 -1.04 -11.65
N GLY A 235 7.84 -0.60 -10.50
CA GLY A 235 6.45 -0.23 -10.29
C GLY A 235 5.50 -1.35 -9.85
N ASP A 236 5.98 -2.59 -9.74
CA ASP A 236 5.23 -3.64 -9.03
C ASP A 236 5.15 -3.33 -7.53
N LEU A 237 4.03 -3.70 -6.93
CA LEU A 237 3.72 -3.54 -5.52
C LEU A 237 3.71 -4.91 -4.82
N ILE A 238 4.28 -4.97 -3.63
CA ILE A 238 4.14 -6.09 -2.70
C ILE A 238 3.52 -5.56 -1.41
N SER A 239 2.28 -5.99 -1.12
CA SER A 239 1.62 -5.80 0.17
C SER A 239 2.09 -6.91 1.11
N THR A 240 2.71 -6.53 2.23
CA THR A 240 3.52 -7.44 3.04
C THR A 240 2.76 -8.16 4.14
N GLY A 241 1.44 -8.03 4.21
CA GLY A 241 0.62 -8.59 5.28
C GLY A 241 0.33 -7.56 6.38
N THR A 242 -0.63 -7.91 7.23
CA THR A 242 -1.22 -7.03 8.25
C THR A 242 -1.01 -7.56 9.68
N PRO A 243 -0.85 -6.67 10.69
CA PRO A 243 -0.78 -7.05 12.10
C PRO A 243 -2.17 -7.48 12.64
N PRO A 244 -2.24 -8.04 13.86
CA PRO A 244 -3.53 -8.40 14.48
C PRO A 244 -4.46 -7.19 14.66
N GLY A 245 -5.75 -7.49 14.83
CA GLY A 245 -6.79 -6.48 15.05
C GLY A 245 -7.68 -6.20 13.83
N VAL A 246 -7.68 -7.09 12.84
CA VAL A 246 -8.66 -7.07 11.75
C VAL A 246 -10.07 -7.26 12.30
N GLY A 247 -11.07 -6.76 11.59
CA GLY A 247 -12.48 -6.84 11.95
C GLY A 247 -12.99 -8.28 12.13
N LEU A 248 -12.56 -9.20 11.26
CA LEU A 248 -12.83 -10.64 11.39
C LEU A 248 -12.32 -11.25 12.71
N GLY A 249 -11.20 -10.76 13.24
CA GLY A 249 -10.56 -11.24 14.48
C GLY A 249 -11.23 -10.74 15.76
N GLN A 250 -12.08 -9.72 15.66
CA GLN A 250 -12.80 -9.15 16.80
C GLN A 250 -13.83 -10.15 17.38
N LYS A 251 -14.15 -9.98 18.66
CA LYS A 251 -15.14 -10.82 19.38
C LYS A 251 -16.23 -9.94 20.01
N PRO A 252 -17.44 -9.85 19.41
CA PRO A 252 -17.84 -10.43 18.11
C PRO A 252 -17.13 -9.74 16.93
N PRO A 253 -17.12 -10.35 15.72
CA PRO A 253 -16.56 -9.73 14.53
C PRO A 253 -17.19 -8.37 14.22
N VAL A 254 -16.39 -7.46 13.69
CA VAL A 254 -16.79 -6.11 13.29
C VAL A 254 -16.47 -5.92 11.83
N TYR A 255 -17.38 -5.32 11.07
CA TYR A 255 -17.20 -5.07 9.65
C TYR A 255 -17.61 -3.63 9.31
N LEU A 256 -16.98 -3.09 8.27
CA LEU A 256 -17.21 -1.75 7.77
C LEU A 256 -18.61 -1.60 7.20
N ARG A 257 -19.18 -0.41 7.37
CA ARG A 257 -20.50 0.00 6.89
C ARG A 257 -20.42 1.35 6.20
N ASP A 258 -21.43 1.65 5.41
CA ASP A 258 -21.60 2.96 4.81
C ASP A 258 -21.52 4.07 5.87
N GLY A 259 -20.71 5.09 5.60
CA GLY A 259 -20.46 6.21 6.50
C GLY A 259 -19.30 6.04 7.47
N ASP A 260 -18.76 4.83 7.65
CA ASP A 260 -17.58 4.61 8.48
C ASP A 260 -16.35 5.36 7.92
N THR A 261 -15.42 5.73 8.79
CA THR A 261 -14.12 6.29 8.42
C THR A 261 -13.00 5.40 8.91
N VAL A 262 -12.10 5.03 7.99
CA VAL A 262 -10.89 4.26 8.29
C VAL A 262 -9.70 5.19 8.19
N THR A 263 -8.92 5.30 9.26
CA THR A 263 -7.67 6.08 9.29
C THR A 263 -6.53 5.17 9.69
N LEU A 264 -5.40 5.24 8.97
CA LEU A 264 -4.26 4.36 9.19
C LEU A 264 -2.96 5.05 8.85
N GLY A 265 -1.87 4.56 9.42
CA GLY A 265 -0.55 5.11 9.17
C GLY A 265 0.58 4.15 9.53
N ILE A 266 1.73 4.41 8.93
CA ILE A 266 2.99 3.75 9.26
C ILE A 266 4.03 4.84 9.49
N GLN A 267 4.80 4.67 10.56
CA GLN A 267 5.85 5.61 10.94
C GLN A 267 6.73 5.98 9.75
N GLY A 268 6.87 7.29 9.50
CA GLY A 268 7.68 7.83 8.39
C GLY A 268 7.01 7.81 7.01
N LEU A 269 5.97 7.00 6.81
CA LEU A 269 5.31 6.80 5.51
C LEU A 269 4.03 7.64 5.31
N GLY A 270 3.60 8.36 6.35
CA GLY A 270 2.40 9.20 6.31
C GLY A 270 1.15 8.44 6.73
N GLU A 271 0.00 9.07 6.47
CA GLU A 271 -1.30 8.62 6.95
C GLU A 271 -2.34 8.67 5.82
N GLN A 272 -3.32 7.80 5.92
CA GLN A 272 -4.46 7.70 5.02
C GLN A 272 -5.76 7.87 5.81
N SER A 273 -6.80 8.39 5.15
CA SER A 273 -8.14 8.53 5.70
C SER A 273 -9.18 8.29 4.61
N GLN A 274 -9.80 7.11 4.61
CA GLN A 274 -10.85 6.76 3.66
C GLN A 274 -12.23 6.81 4.31
N ARG A 275 -13.22 7.36 3.60
CA ARG A 275 -14.63 7.22 3.94
C ARG A 275 -15.20 5.99 3.25
N VAL A 276 -15.88 5.14 4.01
CA VAL A 276 -16.61 3.99 3.47
C VAL A 276 -17.94 4.49 2.92
N SER A 277 -18.26 4.06 1.71
CA SER A 277 -19.50 4.40 1.02
C SER A 277 -20.22 3.13 0.58
N ALA A 278 -21.55 3.15 0.66
CA ALA A 278 -22.38 2.19 -0.07
C ALA A 278 -22.03 2.20 -1.57
N TRP A 279 -22.35 1.11 -2.27
CA TRP A 279 -22.09 0.99 -3.70
C TRP A 279 -22.67 2.18 -4.47
N ASP A 280 -21.79 2.88 -5.20
CA ASP A 280 -22.15 3.95 -6.13
C ASP A 280 -21.15 3.91 -7.30
N ALA A 281 -21.66 3.77 -8.52
CA ALA A 281 -20.81 3.76 -9.71
C ALA A 281 -20.07 5.09 -9.91
N ALA A 282 -20.65 6.21 -9.48
CA ALA A 282 -20.02 7.52 -9.63
C ALA A 282 -18.75 7.70 -8.76
N LEU A 283 -18.50 6.79 -7.82
CA LEU A 283 -17.28 6.75 -7.02
C LEU A 283 -16.19 5.84 -7.61
N LEU A 284 -16.50 5.11 -8.69
CA LEU A 284 -15.60 4.20 -9.37
C LEU A 284 -15.07 4.76 -10.70
N ASP A 285 -15.85 5.63 -11.34
CA ASP A 285 -15.63 6.19 -12.68
C ASP A 285 -15.15 7.65 -12.68
#